data_AF-A0AAD4GLR4-F1
#
_entry.id   AF-A0AAD4GLR4-F1
#
_cell.length_a   1.000
_cell.length_b   1.000
_cell.length_c   1.000
_cell.angle_alpha   90.00
_cell.angle_beta   90.00
_cell.angle_gamma   90.00
#
_symmetry.space_group_name_H-M   'P 1'
#
loop_
_entity.id
_entity.type
_entity.pdbx_description
1 polymer ?
#
loop_
_entity_poly.entity_id
_entity_poly.type
_entity_poly.pdbx_seq_one_letter_code
_entity_poly.pdbx_strand_id
1 'polypeptide(L)'
;MAFHSITEVHFQRHIAVYPIIRHRHLQDMARTKKGDKTGKRSALQDVVTREYTIHLHKRVHGRSFKKRAPWAVKCVAEFARKSMGTKDVRIDPKLNQAVWAQGIKTVPHRIRVKLERKRNDEENAKEKLYTYGLQTTVVDAE
;
A
#
# COMPACT_ATOMS: atom_id res chain seq x y z
N MET A 1 -13.53 74.96 5.13
CA MET A 1 -12.29 74.21 5.50
C MET A 1 -11.94 73.36 4.29
N ALA A 2 -11.27 73.93 3.28
CA ALA A 2 -9.82 73.79 3.06
C ALA A 2 -9.41 72.31 3.17
N PHE A 3 -8.99 71.62 2.10
CA PHE A 3 -7.69 71.86 1.47
C PHE A 3 -7.39 70.84 0.33
N HIS A 4 -6.62 71.30 -0.68
CA HIS A 4 -5.74 70.57 -1.64
C HIS A 4 -6.41 69.61 -2.66
N SER A 5 -6.51 69.83 -3.98
CA SER A 5 -5.64 70.39 -5.05
C SER A 5 -4.39 69.56 -5.40
N ILE A 6 -4.27 69.20 -6.70
CA ILE A 6 -3.03 69.09 -7.52
C ILE A 6 -2.25 67.76 -7.33
N THR A 7 -1.78 66.98 -8.33
CA THR A 7 -1.76 67.00 -9.81
C THR A 7 -1.26 65.64 -10.30
N GLU A 8 -1.72 65.28 -11.50
CA GLU A 8 -1.28 64.22 -12.41
C GLU A 8 0.15 64.44 -12.94
N VAL A 9 1.03 63.41 -12.96
CA VAL A 9 2.04 63.25 -14.03
C VAL A 9 2.51 61.79 -14.20
N HIS A 10 2.40 61.35 -15.45
CA HIS A 10 3.03 60.22 -16.14
C HIS A 10 4.57 60.16 -15.96
N PHE A 11 5.17 58.96 -15.93
CA PHE A 11 6.17 58.52 -16.94
C PHE A 11 6.79 57.14 -16.64
N GLN A 12 6.78 56.32 -17.69
CA GLN A 12 7.38 55.01 -17.93
C GLN A 12 8.82 54.80 -17.37
N ARG A 13 9.08 53.68 -16.68
CA ARG A 13 10.29 52.84 -16.90
C ARG A 13 10.04 51.38 -16.54
N HIS A 14 10.46 50.54 -17.48
CA HIS A 14 10.26 49.12 -17.63
C HIS A 14 11.43 48.37 -16.98
N ILE A 15 11.19 47.47 -16.02
CA ILE A 15 12.07 46.31 -15.77
C ILE A 15 11.16 45.11 -15.48
N ALA A 16 11.15 44.18 -16.43
CA ALA A 16 10.47 42.91 -16.34
C ALA A 16 11.12 42.02 -15.26
N VAL A 17 10.29 41.46 -14.36
CA VAL A 17 10.63 40.23 -13.64
C VAL A 17 9.50 39.23 -13.87
N TYR A 18 9.88 38.12 -14.49
CA TYR A 18 9.01 37.12 -15.11
C TYR A 18 8.06 36.41 -14.13
N PRO A 19 6.87 35.96 -14.60
CA PRO A 19 5.87 35.27 -13.78
C PRO A 19 6.20 33.77 -13.65
N ILE A 20 6.29 33.24 -12.43
CA ILE A 20 6.38 31.79 -12.19
C ILE A 20 5.53 31.40 -10.96
N ILE A 21 4.21 31.63 -11.04
CA ILE A 21 3.26 30.79 -10.30
C ILE A 21 2.85 29.70 -11.29
N ARG A 22 3.66 28.63 -11.35
CA ARG A 22 3.34 27.44 -12.13
C ARG A 22 2.09 26.79 -11.57
N HIS A 23 1.00 27.02 -12.27
CA HIS A 23 -0.13 26.13 -12.47
C HIS A 23 0.35 24.67 -12.64
N ARG A 24 0.31 23.87 -11.56
CA ARG A 24 0.58 22.41 -11.49
C ARG A 24 0.12 21.97 -10.09
N HIS A 25 -0.91 21.19 -9.84
CA HIS A 25 -1.49 20.08 -10.59
C HIS A 25 -2.82 19.69 -9.92
N LEU A 26 -3.92 20.21 -10.45
CA LEU A 26 -5.27 19.66 -10.27
C LEU A 26 -5.39 18.34 -11.05
N GLN A 27 -4.62 17.29 -10.72
CA GLN A 27 -4.78 15.98 -11.39
C GLN A 27 -4.79 14.76 -10.44
N ASP A 28 -5.08 14.93 -9.15
CA ASP A 28 -5.34 13.78 -8.26
C ASP A 28 -6.83 13.41 -8.15
N MET A 29 -7.75 14.21 -8.69
CA MET A 29 -9.19 13.94 -8.64
C MET A 29 -9.76 13.23 -9.89
N ALA A 30 -8.94 13.02 -10.93
CA ALA A 30 -9.37 12.48 -12.23
C ALA A 30 -9.03 10.99 -12.43
N ARG A 31 -9.18 10.16 -11.39
CA ARG A 31 -9.15 8.69 -11.56
C ARG A 31 -10.44 8.07 -11.05
N THR A 32 -11.52 8.33 -11.77
CA THR A 32 -12.72 7.50 -11.69
C THR A 32 -12.34 6.11 -12.20
N LYS A 33 -12.32 5.11 -11.32
CA LYS A 33 -12.12 3.73 -11.75
C LYS A 33 -13.33 3.33 -12.59
N LYS A 34 -13.13 3.06 -13.88
CA LYS A 34 -14.04 2.25 -14.68
C LYS A 34 -14.26 0.94 -13.91
N GLY A 35 -15.48 0.76 -13.41
CA GLY A 35 -15.92 -0.54 -12.91
C GLY A 35 -15.99 -1.48 -14.10
N ASP A 36 -15.00 -2.36 -14.22
CA ASP A 36 -15.08 -3.44 -15.19
C ASP A 36 -16.31 -4.28 -14.88
N LYS A 37 -17.15 -4.44 -15.91
CA LYS A 37 -18.38 -5.22 -15.88
C LYS A 37 -18.02 -6.62 -15.40
N THR A 38 -18.73 -7.10 -14.38
CA THR A 38 -18.57 -8.42 -13.78
C THR A 38 -18.95 -9.51 -14.78
N GLY A 39 -18.06 -9.80 -15.73
CA GLY A 39 -18.05 -11.07 -16.45
C GLY A 39 -17.80 -12.19 -15.44
N LYS A 40 -18.46 -13.34 -15.62
CA LYS A 40 -18.20 -14.57 -14.85
C LYS A 40 -16.68 -14.75 -14.72
N ARG A 41 -16.16 -14.69 -13.48
CA ARG A 41 -14.74 -14.95 -13.22
C ARG A 41 -14.45 -16.37 -13.71
N SER A 42 -13.53 -16.49 -14.66
CA SER A 42 -13.09 -17.77 -15.22
C SER A 42 -12.39 -18.60 -14.14
N ALA A 43 -12.50 -19.93 -14.17
CA ALA A 43 -11.83 -20.83 -13.22
C ALA A 43 -10.30 -20.63 -13.11
N LEU A 44 -9.67 -20.15 -14.19
CA LEU A 44 -8.25 -19.77 -14.20
C LEU A 44 -7.95 -18.50 -13.38
N GLN A 45 -8.91 -17.58 -13.23
CA GLN A 45 -8.75 -16.44 -12.34
C GLN A 45 -8.83 -16.86 -10.87
N ASP A 46 -9.35 -18.04 -10.54
CA ASP A 46 -9.45 -18.50 -9.16
C ASP A 46 -8.09 -18.96 -8.61
N VAL A 47 -7.21 -19.51 -9.46
CA VAL A 47 -5.84 -19.91 -9.05
C VAL A 47 -4.86 -18.82 -9.46
N VAL A 48 -4.21 -18.21 -8.48
CA VAL A 48 -3.42 -17.00 -8.69
C VAL A 48 -2.16 -17.03 -7.85
N THR A 49 -1.00 -16.83 -8.48
CA THR A 49 0.26 -16.58 -7.78
C THR A 49 0.67 -15.13 -8.03
N ARG A 50 0.94 -14.38 -6.96
CA ARG A 50 1.39 -12.98 -7.05
C ARG A 50 2.45 -12.70 -6.02
N GLU A 51 3.45 -11.93 -6.42
CA GLU A 51 4.43 -11.37 -5.48
C GLU A 51 4.01 -9.97 -5.07
N TYR A 52 4.05 -9.73 -3.76
CA TYR A 52 3.76 -8.43 -3.18
C TYR A 52 4.89 -7.98 -2.27
N THR A 53 5.10 -6.66 -2.22
CA THR A 53 5.92 -6.04 -1.19
C THR A 53 5.00 -5.48 -0.09
N ILE A 54 5.14 -6.00 1.12
CA ILE A 54 4.36 -5.54 2.28
C ILE A 54 5.22 -4.55 3.07
N HIS A 55 4.77 -3.31 3.13
CA HIS A 55 5.37 -2.32 4.05
C HIS A 55 4.88 -2.56 5.48
N LEU A 56 5.70 -3.22 6.30
CA LEU A 56 5.36 -3.59 7.67
C LEU A 56 5.54 -2.42 8.63
N HIS A 57 6.56 -1.58 8.45
CA HIS A 57 6.84 -0.44 9.35
C HIS A 57 5.63 0.50 9.49
N LYS A 58 4.94 0.82 8.39
CA LYS A 58 3.71 1.64 8.40
C LYS A 58 2.56 0.97 9.17
N ARG A 59 2.49 -0.36 9.16
CA ARG A 59 1.40 -1.15 9.79
C ARG A 59 1.63 -1.39 11.28
N VAL A 60 2.88 -1.39 11.73
CA VAL A 60 3.25 -1.56 13.15
C VAL A 60 3.57 -0.23 13.84
N HIS A 61 3.42 0.90 13.14
CA HIS A 61 3.65 2.23 13.68
C HIS A 61 2.75 2.52 14.90
N GLY A 62 3.29 3.16 15.93
CA GLY A 62 2.54 3.49 17.16
C GLY A 62 2.23 2.30 18.09
N ARG A 63 2.62 1.06 17.75
CA ARG A 63 2.48 -0.08 18.67
C ARG A 63 3.62 -0.18 19.67
N SER A 64 3.28 -0.63 20.88
CA SER A 64 4.25 -1.08 21.89
C SER A 64 5.16 -2.18 21.34
N PHE A 65 6.45 -2.09 21.66
CA PHE A 65 7.47 -3.00 21.15
C PHE A 65 7.19 -4.47 21.44
N LYS A 66 6.64 -4.79 22.63
CA LYS A 66 6.28 -6.18 23.01
C LYS A 66 5.20 -6.79 22.11
N LYS A 67 4.47 -5.99 21.33
CA LYS A 67 3.37 -6.44 20.47
C LYS A 67 3.66 -6.24 18.98
N ARG A 68 4.85 -5.78 18.58
CA ARG A 68 5.15 -5.45 17.18
C ARG A 68 5.23 -6.68 16.28
N ALA A 69 6.14 -7.61 16.53
CA ALA A 69 6.26 -8.84 15.73
C ALA A 69 4.97 -9.66 15.65
N PRO A 70 4.26 -9.98 16.77
CA PRO A 70 3.01 -10.73 16.67
C PRO A 70 1.91 -9.95 15.94
N TRP A 71 1.96 -8.61 15.96
CA TRP A 71 1.05 -7.80 15.17
C TRP A 71 1.43 -7.77 13.68
N ALA A 72 2.71 -7.75 13.36
CA ALA A 72 3.19 -7.82 11.99
C ALA A 72 2.68 -9.08 11.28
N VAL A 73 2.73 -10.24 11.95
CA VAL A 73 2.18 -11.50 11.42
C VAL A 73 0.68 -11.37 11.14
N LYS A 74 -0.09 -10.77 12.06
CA LYS A 74 -1.54 -10.50 11.84
C LYS A 74 -1.77 -9.57 10.66
N CYS A 75 -0.95 -8.54 10.51
CA CYS A 75 -1.01 -7.62 9.38
C CYS A 75 -0.66 -8.28 8.04
N VAL A 76 0.25 -9.25 8.02
CA VAL A 76 0.55 -10.06 6.83
C VAL A 76 -0.66 -10.92 6.46
N ALA A 77 -1.27 -11.59 7.44
CA ALA A 77 -2.49 -12.37 7.21
C ALA A 77 -3.64 -11.50 6.68
N GLU A 78 -3.85 -10.33 7.28
CA GLU A 78 -4.88 -9.38 6.85
C GLU A 78 -4.62 -8.86 5.44
N PHE A 79 -3.35 -8.57 5.11
CA PHE A 79 -2.97 -8.15 3.77
C PHE A 79 -3.24 -9.24 2.73
N ALA A 80 -2.94 -10.50 3.05
CA ALA A 80 -3.23 -11.63 2.18
C ALA A 80 -4.74 -11.82 1.96
N ARG A 81 -5.53 -11.77 3.04
CA ARG A 81 -7.01 -11.81 2.98
C ARG A 81 -7.58 -10.70 2.09
N LYS A 82 -7.08 -9.46 2.24
CA LYS A 82 -7.54 -8.31 1.44
C LYS A 82 -7.13 -8.41 -0.02
N SER A 83 -5.92 -8.89 -0.30
CA SER A 83 -5.36 -8.92 -1.66
C SER A 83 -5.85 -10.10 -2.49
N MET A 84 -6.07 -11.25 -1.84
CA MET A 84 -6.53 -12.48 -2.50
C MET A 84 -8.03 -12.74 -2.34
N GLY A 85 -8.70 -12.07 -1.39
CA GLY A 85 -10.13 -12.23 -1.15
C GLY A 85 -10.53 -13.56 -0.55
N THR A 86 -9.60 -14.29 0.09
CA THR A 86 -9.88 -15.57 0.78
C THR A 86 -10.01 -15.36 2.28
N LYS A 87 -10.89 -16.11 2.94
CA LYS A 87 -11.00 -16.08 4.40
C LYS A 87 -9.91 -16.94 5.07
N ASP A 88 -9.58 -18.08 4.48
CA ASP A 88 -8.48 -18.94 4.95
C ASP A 88 -7.14 -18.44 4.39
N VAL A 89 -6.18 -18.23 5.30
CA VAL A 89 -4.81 -17.79 5.01
C VAL A 89 -3.85 -18.61 5.86
N ARG A 90 -2.97 -19.34 5.18
CA ARG A 90 -1.95 -20.18 5.79
C ARG A 90 -0.58 -19.52 5.55
N ILE A 91 0.10 -19.18 6.64
CA ILE A 91 1.42 -18.54 6.60
C ILE A 91 2.48 -19.63 6.68
N ASP A 92 3.44 -19.63 5.75
CA ASP A 92 4.57 -20.55 5.79
C ASP A 92 5.47 -20.28 7.02
N PRO A 93 6.02 -21.33 7.66
CA PRO A 93 6.92 -21.15 8.79
C PRO A 93 8.15 -20.29 8.50
N LYS A 94 8.72 -20.32 7.28
CA LYS A 94 9.88 -19.48 6.91
C LYS A 94 9.47 -18.01 6.90
N LEU A 95 8.30 -17.70 6.34
CA LEU A 95 7.75 -16.34 6.37
C LEU A 95 7.56 -15.85 7.81
N ASN A 96 7.10 -16.71 8.71
CA ASN A 96 7.01 -16.37 10.12
C ASN A 96 8.40 -16.12 10.72
N GLN A 97 9.37 -17.02 10.50
CA GLN A 97 10.74 -16.84 10.99
C GLN A 97 11.36 -15.53 10.51
N ALA A 98 11.13 -15.13 9.25
CA ALA A 98 11.63 -13.87 8.70
C ALA A 98 11.05 -12.63 9.38
N VAL A 99 9.75 -12.66 9.71
CA VAL A 99 9.11 -11.58 10.47
C VAL A 99 9.68 -11.50 11.89
N TRP A 100 10.11 -12.63 12.45
CA TRP A 100 10.68 -12.74 13.80
C TRP A 100 12.21 -12.70 13.87
N ALA A 101 12.92 -12.60 12.74
CA ALA A 101 14.37 -12.75 12.67
C ALA A 101 15.15 -11.72 13.51
N GLN A 102 14.63 -10.49 13.61
CA GLN A 102 15.22 -9.40 14.40
C GLN A 102 14.62 -9.29 15.83
N GLY A 103 13.82 -10.28 16.24
CA GLY A 103 13.16 -10.35 17.53
C GLY A 103 11.82 -9.59 17.59
N ILE A 104 11.36 -9.30 18.81
CA ILE A 104 9.99 -8.79 19.02
C ILE A 104 9.84 -7.29 18.73
N LYS A 105 10.90 -6.50 18.97
CA LYS A 105 10.88 -5.03 18.92
C LYS A 105 11.06 -4.51 17.50
N THR A 106 11.91 -5.18 16.73
CA THR A 106 12.35 -4.79 15.41
C THR A 106 11.79 -5.77 14.41
N VAL A 107 11.00 -5.26 13.48
CA VAL A 107 10.39 -6.01 12.40
C VAL A 107 10.98 -5.44 11.10
N PRO A 108 11.28 -6.26 10.08
CA PRO A 108 11.72 -5.76 8.78
C PRO A 108 10.78 -4.66 8.28
N HIS A 109 11.32 -3.60 7.69
CA HIS A 109 10.50 -2.46 7.24
C HIS A 109 9.60 -2.86 6.06
N ARG A 110 10.14 -3.68 5.16
CA ARG A 110 9.51 -4.21 3.95
C ARG A 110 9.86 -5.69 3.80
N ILE A 111 8.86 -6.48 3.43
CA ILE A 111 9.04 -7.90 3.12
C ILE A 111 8.42 -8.23 1.76
N ARG A 112 9.13 -8.98 0.92
CA ARG A 112 8.57 -9.52 -0.32
C ARG A 112 8.01 -10.92 -0.06
N VAL A 113 6.73 -11.05 -0.32
CA VAL A 113 5.95 -12.26 -0.06
C VAL A 113 5.32 -12.71 -1.36
N LYS A 114 5.47 -13.99 -1.66
CA LYS A 114 4.73 -14.66 -2.73
C LYS A 114 3.47 -15.26 -2.12
N LEU A 115 2.32 -14.77 -2.57
CA LEU A 115 1.03 -15.29 -2.16
C LEU A 115 0.47 -16.17 -3.28
N GLU A 116 0.09 -17.38 -2.93
CA GLU A 116 -0.49 -18.35 -3.84
C GLU A 116 -1.91 -18.68 -3.39
N ARG A 117 -2.91 -18.41 -4.23
CA ARG A 117 -4.29 -18.85 -4.01
C ARG A 117 -4.47 -20.21 -4.68
N LYS A 118 -4.72 -21.24 -3.87
CA LYS A 118 -4.89 -22.64 -4.31
C LYS A 118 -6.29 -23.13 -3.98
N ARG A 119 -6.77 -24.09 -4.77
CA ARG A 119 -8.00 -24.83 -4.46
C ARG A 119 -7.70 -25.84 -3.36
N ASN A 120 -8.65 -26.02 -2.46
CA ASN A 120 -8.54 -27.06 -1.44
C ASN A 120 -9.02 -28.40 -2.02
N ASP A 121 -8.26 -29.46 -1.76
CA ASP A 121 -8.54 -30.82 -2.22
C ASP A 121 -9.27 -31.66 -1.15
N GLU A 122 -9.35 -31.16 0.09
CA GLU A 122 -10.07 -31.82 1.19
C GLU A 122 -11.60 -31.64 1.08
N GLU A 123 -12.33 -32.75 1.00
CA GLU A 123 -13.80 -32.80 0.79
C GLU A 123 -14.62 -32.13 1.91
N ASN A 124 -14.07 -32.01 3.13
CA ASN A 124 -14.75 -31.43 4.31
C ASN A 124 -14.40 -29.95 4.59
N ALA A 125 -13.72 -29.26 3.67
CA ALA A 125 -13.28 -27.90 3.91
C ALA A 125 -14.41 -26.86 3.83
N LYS A 126 -14.50 -25.98 4.83
CA LYS A 126 -15.49 -24.88 4.87
C LYS A 126 -15.37 -23.87 3.72
N GLU A 127 -14.17 -23.72 3.15
CA GLU A 127 -13.88 -22.76 2.08
C GLU A 127 -13.17 -23.50 0.92
N LYS A 128 -13.58 -23.21 -0.31
CA LYS A 128 -13.07 -23.87 -1.53
C LYS A 128 -11.65 -23.42 -1.92
N LEU A 129 -11.23 -22.25 -1.45
CA LEU A 129 -9.97 -21.60 -1.82
C LEU A 129 -9.24 -21.16 -0.55
N TYR A 130 -7.94 -21.43 -0.50
CA TYR A 130 -7.06 -20.92 0.55
C TYR A 130 -5.90 -20.14 -0.06
N THR A 131 -5.37 -19.18 0.70
CA THR A 131 -4.14 -18.48 0.33
C THR A 131 -2.97 -19.06 1.14
N TYR A 132 -1.92 -19.46 0.46
CA TYR A 132 -0.65 -19.88 1.04
C TYR A 132 0.39 -18.77 0.86
N GLY A 133 0.97 -18.31 1.96
CA GLY A 133 1.96 -17.24 1.95
C GLY A 133 3.38 -17.78 2.08
N LEU A 134 4.15 -17.71 1.00
CA LEU A 134 5.55 -18.07 0.93
C LEU A 134 6.45 -16.83 1.10
N GLN A 135 7.56 -17.01 1.80
CA GLN A 135 8.62 -16.01 1.82
C GLN A 135 9.42 -16.06 0.52
N THR A 136 9.72 -14.90 -0.07
CA THR A 136 10.60 -14.81 -1.25
C THR A 136 11.93 -14.17 -0.87
N THR A 137 11.93 -12.92 -0.40
CA THR A 137 13.16 -12.19 0.02
C THR A 137 12.83 -11.12 1.07
N VAL A 138 13.72 -10.92 2.06
CA VAL A 138 13.68 -9.74 2.94
C VAL A 138 14.42 -8.62 2.21
N VAL A 139 13.76 -7.47 1.99
CA VAL A 139 14.34 -6.38 1.18
C VAL A 139 15.35 -5.56 1.98
N ASP A 140 15.25 -5.56 3.31
CA ASP A 140 16.09 -4.75 4.20
C ASP A 140 17.26 -5.55 4.79
N ALA A 141 17.82 -6.51 4.03
CA ALA A 141 19.00 -7.26 4.40
C ALA A 141 20.26 -6.64 3.77
N GLU A 142 20.49 -5.35 4.01
CA GLU A 142 21.75 -4.61 3.79
C GLU A 142 21.86 -3.50 4.84
#